data_AF-A0A533YAZ8-F1
#
_entry.id   AF-A0A533YAZ8-F1
#
_cell.length_a   1.000
_cell.length_b   1.000
_cell.length_c   1.000
_cell.angle_alpha   90.00
_cell.angle_beta   90.00
_cell.angle_gamma   90.00
#
_symmetry.space_group_name_H-M   'P 1'
#
loop_
_entity.id
_entity.type
_entity.pdbx_description
1 polymer ?
#
loop_
_entity_poly.entity_id
_entity_poly.type
_entity_poly.pdbx_seq_one_letter_code
_entity_poly.pdbx_strand_id
1 'polypeptide(L)' 'GGAVRAVVEVAGVHNIIAKTLGRGNPFNTVRATLNGLCQLRNAEDVLKMRRSVVGDAEDRVSA' A
#
# COMPACT_ATOMS: atom_id res chain seq x y z
N GLY A 1 0.20 3.81 -16.92
CA GLY A 1 -0.64 4.82 -17.58
C GLY A 1 -0.14 6.20 -17.23
N GLY A 2 -0.22 7.17 -18.15
CA GLY A 2 0.42 8.49 -17.99
C GLY A 2 0.07 9.21 -16.69
N ALA A 3 -1.21 9.18 -16.29
CA ALA A 3 -1.68 9.78 -15.04
C ALA A 3 -1.00 9.21 -13.78
N VAL A 4 -0.90 7.87 -13.68
CA VAL A 4 -0.21 7.22 -12.56
C VAL A 4 1.28 7.52 -12.60
N ARG A 5 1.89 7.48 -13.79
CA ARG A 5 3.32 7.68 -13.98
C ARG A 5 3.77 9.07 -13.53
N ALA A 6 3.04 10.11 -13.91
CA ALA A 6 3.33 11.48 -13.50
C ALA A 6 3.34 11.66 -11.97
N VAL A 7 2.40 11.02 -11.27
CA VAL A 7 2.32 11.10 -9.80
C VAL A 7 3.51 10.38 -9.15
N VAL A 8 3.77 9.13 -9.55
CA VAL A 8 4.78 8.30 -8.90
C VAL A 8 6.21 8.76 -9.20
N GLU A 9 6.47 9.35 -10.36
CA GLU A 9 7.77 9.94 -10.69
C GLU A 9 8.09 11.14 -9.79
N VAL A 10 7.13 12.05 -9.59
CA VAL A 10 7.29 13.19 -8.68
C VAL A 10 7.40 12.75 -7.23
N ALA A 11 6.75 11.64 -6.85
CA ALA A 11 6.88 11.03 -5.54
C ALA A 11 8.22 10.29 -5.31
N GLY A 12 9.10 10.22 -6.32
CA GLY A 12 10.41 9.54 -6.22
C GLY A 12 10.35 8.02 -6.35
N VAL A 13 9.24 7.45 -6.85
CA VAL A 13 9.08 6.01 -7.03
C VAL A 13 9.48 5.62 -8.44
N HIS A 14 10.64 4.99 -8.57
CA HIS A 14 11.20 4.60 -9.87
C HIS A 14 10.80 3.18 -10.30
N ASN A 15 10.65 2.26 -9.33
CA ASN A 15 10.37 0.85 -9.56
C ASN A 15 8.95 0.51 -9.11
N ILE A 16 8.01 0.43 -10.06
CA ILE A 16 6.61 0.11 -9.78
C ILE A 16 5.93 -0.54 -10.97
N ILE A 17 5.07 -1.52 -10.70
CA ILE A 17 4.13 -2.10 -11.65
C ILE A 17 2.74 -1.65 -11.24
N ALA A 18 2.00 -1.02 -12.16
CA ALA A 18 0.66 -0.53 -11.88
C ALA A 18 -0.29 -0.76 -13.06
N LYS A 19 -1.53 -1.14 -12.74
CA LYS A 19 -2.63 -1.25 -13.69
C LYS A 19 -3.85 -0.54 -13.12
N THR A 20 -4.43 0.37 -13.91
CA THR A 20 -5.75 0.92 -13.61
C THR A 20 -6.81 -0.11 -13.95
N LEU A 21 -7.63 -0.49 -12.98
CA LEU A 21 -8.78 -1.38 -13.15
C LEU A 21 -10.07 -0.54 -13.30
N GLY A 22 -11.02 -0.99 -14.13
CA GLY A 22 -12.25 -0.25 -14.42
C GLY A 22 -12.03 0.97 -15.34
N ARG A 23 -12.85 2.02 -15.17
CA ARG A 23 -12.82 3.23 -16.00
C ARG A 23 -11.62 4.12 -15.66
N GLY A 24 -10.66 4.23 -16.58
CA GLY A 24 -9.44 5.01 -16.42
C GLY A 24 -9.55 6.51 -16.72
N ASN A 25 -10.49 7.23 -16.08
CA ASN A 25 -10.50 8.70 -16.16
C ASN A 25 -9.23 9.26 -15.51
N PRO A 26 -8.41 10.10 -16.19
CA PRO A 26 -7.18 10.65 -15.64
C PRO A 26 -7.34 11.33 -14.27
N PHE A 27 -8.40 12.13 -14.07
CA PHE A 27 -8.62 12.85 -12.81
C PHE A 27 -8.80 11.89 -11.63
N ASN A 28 -9.70 10.91 -11.79
CA ASN A 28 -9.94 9.90 -10.76
C ASN A 28 -8.73 8.98 -10.58
N THR A 29 -7.98 8.71 -11.65
CA THR A 29 -6.76 7.90 -11.58
C THR A 29 -5.72 8.58 -10.70
N VAL A 30 -5.46 9.88 -10.90
CA VAL A 30 -4.54 10.66 -10.04
C VAL A 30 -5.01 10.66 -8.59
N ARG A 31 -6.30 10.94 -8.35
CA ARG A 31 -6.87 10.96 -6.99
C ARG A 31 -6.75 9.60 -6.30
N ALA A 32 -7.03 8.51 -7.01
CA ALA A 32 -6.89 7.15 -6.50
C ALA A 32 -5.43 6.79 -6.22
N THR A 33 -4.50 7.18 -7.09
CA THR A 33 -3.05 6.96 -6.87
C THR A 33 -2.56 7.68 -5.63
N LEU A 34 -2.88 8.97 -5.46
CA LEU A 34 -2.50 9.73 -4.27
C LEU A 34 -3.08 9.11 -2.99
N ASN A 35 -4.37 8.78 -3.01
CA ASN A 35 -5.03 8.14 -1.87
C ASN A 35 -4.37 6.81 -1.50
N GLY A 36 -4.05 5.96 -2.49
CA GLY A 36 -3.35 4.69 -2.26
C GLY A 36 -1.95 4.86 -1.69
N LEU A 37 -1.19 5.87 -2.15
CA LEU A 37 0.13 6.18 -1.60
C LEU A 37 0.06 6.62 -0.13
N CYS A 38 -0.94 7.43 0.24
CA CYS A 38 -1.14 7.84 1.63
C CYS A 38 -1.58 6.69 2.56
N GLN A 39 -2.13 5.61 2.02
CA GLN A 39 -2.54 4.43 2.77
C GLN A 39 -1.44 3.37 2.91
N LEU A 40 -0.24 3.61 2.37
CA LEU A 40 0.88 2.69 2.55
C LEU A 40 1.22 2.54 4.03
N ARG A 41 1.50 1.31 4.43
CA ARG A 41 1.84 0.94 5.81
C ARG A 41 3.30 0.53 5.87
N ASN A 42 3.99 0.92 6.94
CA ASN A 42 5.36 0.45 7.17
C ASN A 42 5.35 -1.04 7.50
N ALA A 43 6.35 -1.76 7.00
CA ALA A 43 6.48 -3.20 7.22
C ALA A 43 6.55 -3.54 8.72
N GLU A 44 7.30 -2.76 9.50
CA GLU A 44 7.44 -2.95 10.94
C GLU A 44 6.11 -2.81 11.70
N ASP A 45 5.32 -1.79 11.36
CA ASP A 45 4.02 -1.54 11.99
C ASP A 45 3.03 -2.68 11.69
N VAL A 46 3.08 -3.21 10.46
CA VAL A 46 2.29 -4.39 10.07
C VAL A 46 2.76 -5.64 10.81
N LEU A 47 4.06 -5.85 10.95
CA LEU A 47 4.63 -6.99 11.67
C LEU A 47 4.27 -6.97 13.16
N LYS A 48 4.39 -5.80 13.83
CA LYS A 48 3.98 -5.63 15.23
C LYS A 48 2.50 -5.93 15.42
N MET A 49 1.64 -5.36 14.57
CA MET A 49 0.19 -5.62 14.61
C MET A 49 -0.15 -7.10 14.37
N ARG A 50 0.55 -7.79 13.48
CA ARG A 50 0.33 -9.23 13.25
C ARG A 50 0.87 -10.08 14.39
N ARG A 51 2.03 -9.73 14.94
CA ARG A 51 2.66 -10.46 16.05
C ARG A 51 1.90 -10.30 17.34
N SER A 52 1.24 -9.18 17.61
CA SER A 52 0.32 -9.11 18.76
C SER A 52 -0.84 -10.09 18.60
N VAL A 53 -1.33 -10.32 17.37
CA VAL A 53 -2.40 -11.29 17.10
C VAL A 53 -1.92 -12.75 17.19
N VAL A 54 -0.67 -13.05 16.82
CA VAL A 54 -0.10 -14.41 16.85
C VAL A 54 0.57 -14.74 18.19
N GLY A 55 1.14 -13.74 18.87
CA GLY A 55 1.77 -13.88 20.19
C GLY A 55 0.78 -14.32 21.26
N ASP A 56 -0.48 -13.89 21.17
CA ASP A 56 -1.58 -14.40 22.00
C ASP A 56 -1.90 -15.89 21.77
N ALA A 57 -1.43 -16.48 20.66
CA ALA A 57 -1.62 -17.89 20.33
C ALA A 57 -0.38 -18.73 20.69
N GLU A 58 0.84 -18.24 20.49
CA GLU A 58 2.07 -18.97 20.86
C GLU A 58 2.30 -19.01 22.38
N ASP A 59 1.92 -17.96 23.12
CA ASP A 59 2.01 -17.94 24.59
C ASP A 59 0.97 -18.85 25.28
N ARG A 60 -0.07 -19.30 24.56
CA ARG A 60 -1.09 -20.25 25.09
C ARG A 60 -0.81 -21.71 24.78
N VAL A 61 0.01 -22.00 23.78
CA VAL A 61 0.37 -23.40 23.41
C VAL A 61 1.57 -23.90 24.22
N SER A 62 2.28 -23.01 24.92
CA SER A 62 3.40 -23.36 25.80
C SER A 62 3.01 -23.50 27.29
N ALA A 63 1.71 -23.52 27.61
CA ALA A 63 1.17 -23.71 28.97
C ALA A 63 0.39 -25.03 29.08
#